data_AF-R0JHV5-F1
#
_entry.id   AF-R0JHV5-F1
#
_cell.length_a   1.000
_cell.length_b   1.000
_cell.length_c   1.000
_cell.angle_alpha   90.00
_cell.angle_beta   90.00
_cell.angle_gamma   90.00
#
_symmetry.space_group_name_H-M   'P 1'
#
loop_
_entity.id
_entity.type
_entity.pdbx_description
1 polymer ?
#
loop_
_entity_poly.entity_id
_entity_poly.type
_entity_poly.pdbx_seq_one_letter_code
_entity_poly.pdbx_strand_id
1 'polypeptide(L)'
;MDGDPAVEPEIDGFTRILPLPYRVAIIIVLGIWAWGLNLHYLSLIKIDVPSLIRYPSRASPHHPPHHLSCYRIAAFLSLPLAFSLFLFWALTHGSTQAIAAWEILPNLYLLVLVIGFIAPVPFISRNGRSRTLGTLKRISTGGIAEAQDGKFGDILLADALTSYAKVLGDLFVSLCMFFSSGHSSTASPNRNCGGTFWVPFIIAVPSLIRLRQCITEYYRVKRANERTGQVNPATGWGGTHLANAAKYSTAFPVIILSALQRTPHPDSFGVSQTTLYRMWLFAVVVNSAYSFYWDIAKDWDLTLFSSAAMRNSPEYPWALRRHRWFHAKEFYYAAIVVDALLRCTWSLKLSPHLDHFNDLEGGIFTMELLEVLRRWIWIFFRVETEWVRNHRGPAPDDILLGDVGAANTYDDSD
;
A
#
# COMPACT_ATOMS: atom_id res chain seq x y z
N MET A 1 34.64 -39.98 -14.55
CA MET A 1 33.36 -39.98 -15.26
C MET A 1 32.54 -38.87 -14.64
N ASP A 2 32.48 -37.79 -15.41
CA ASP A 2 31.42 -36.79 -15.50
C ASP A 2 31.07 -36.05 -14.21
N GLY A 3 31.94 -35.09 -13.88
CA GLY A 3 31.51 -33.85 -13.25
C GLY A 3 30.67 -33.09 -14.24
N ASP A 4 29.36 -33.36 -14.22
CA ASP A 4 28.36 -32.55 -14.90
C ASP A 4 28.50 -31.12 -14.34
N PRO A 5 28.88 -30.13 -15.16
CA PRO A 5 28.86 -28.75 -14.70
C PRO A 5 27.40 -28.46 -14.38
N ALA A 6 27.08 -28.30 -13.10
CA ALA A 6 25.76 -27.84 -12.68
C ALA A 6 25.43 -26.64 -13.56
N VAL A 7 24.46 -26.82 -14.47
CA VAL A 7 23.99 -25.78 -15.37
C VAL A 7 23.59 -24.64 -14.44
N GLU A 8 24.40 -23.57 -14.40
CA GLU A 8 24.03 -22.37 -13.67
C GLU A 8 22.63 -22.00 -14.16
N PRO A 9 21.63 -21.88 -13.26
CA PRO A 9 20.26 -21.66 -13.68
C PRO A 9 20.23 -20.43 -14.57
N GLU A 10 19.87 -20.65 -15.82
CA GLU A 10 19.96 -19.62 -16.86
C GLU A 10 19.13 -18.41 -16.41
N ILE A 11 19.76 -17.23 -16.33
CA ILE A 11 19.05 -16.01 -15.95
C ILE A 11 17.94 -15.77 -16.99
N ASP A 12 16.69 -15.65 -16.55
CA ASP A 12 15.55 -15.46 -17.44
C ASP A 12 15.65 -14.15 -18.25
N GLY A 13 15.00 -14.10 -19.40
CA GLY A 13 15.10 -12.96 -20.31
C GLY A 13 14.67 -11.63 -19.68
N PHE A 14 13.70 -11.64 -18.77
CA PHE A 14 13.25 -10.43 -18.09
C PHE A 14 14.26 -9.97 -17.04
N THR A 15 14.87 -10.87 -16.27
CA THR A 15 15.96 -10.55 -15.34
C THR A 15 17.19 -10.01 -16.05
N ARG A 16 17.51 -10.49 -17.26
CA ARG A 16 18.61 -9.91 -18.06
C ARG A 16 18.37 -8.44 -18.42
N ILE A 17 17.13 -8.07 -18.74
CA ILE A 17 16.78 -6.70 -19.12
C ILE A 17 16.60 -5.82 -17.87
N LEU A 18 15.90 -6.32 -16.86
CA LEU A 18 15.54 -5.55 -15.68
C LEU A 18 15.82 -6.37 -14.42
N PRO A 19 17.05 -6.34 -13.89
CA PRO A 19 17.41 -6.97 -12.63
C PRO A 19 16.58 -6.48 -11.44
N LEU A 20 16.46 -7.32 -10.41
CA LEU A 20 15.64 -7.06 -9.21
C LEU A 20 15.84 -5.67 -8.57
N PRO A 21 17.08 -5.17 -8.36
CA PRO A 21 17.25 -3.86 -7.73
C PRO A 21 16.62 -2.71 -8.55
N TYR A 22 16.66 -2.78 -9.88
CA TYR A 22 16.00 -1.79 -10.73
C TYR A 22 14.48 -1.88 -10.69
N ARG A 23 13.92 -3.08 -10.56
CA ARG A 23 12.47 -3.28 -10.39
C ARG A 23 11.96 -2.55 -9.15
N VAL A 24 12.64 -2.77 -8.02
CA VAL A 24 12.34 -2.12 -6.75
C VAL A 24 12.43 -0.60 -6.88
N ALA A 25 13.52 -0.09 -7.47
CA ALA A 25 13.72 1.33 -7.73
C ALA A 25 12.58 1.96 -8.54
N ILE A 26 12.20 1.33 -9.67
CA ILE A 26 11.14 1.81 -10.55
C ILE A 26 9.81 1.90 -9.80
N ILE A 27 9.43 0.86 -9.06
CA ILE A 27 8.15 0.85 -8.35
C ILE A 27 8.09 1.92 -7.25
N ILE A 28 9.20 2.17 -6.55
CA ILE A 28 9.28 3.25 -5.56
C ILE A 28 9.12 4.62 -6.23
N VAL A 29 9.86 4.89 -7.31
CA VAL A 29 9.80 6.18 -8.02
C VAL A 29 8.42 6.41 -8.66
N LEU A 30 7.81 5.36 -9.23
CA LEU A 30 6.44 5.42 -9.74
C LEU A 30 5.43 5.76 -8.65
N GLY A 31 5.60 5.27 -7.43
CA GLY A 31 4.75 5.64 -6.29
C GLY A 31 4.78 7.15 -5.99
N ILE A 32 5.92 7.79 -6.15
CA ILE A 32 6.07 9.25 -5.94
C ILE A 32 5.36 10.02 -7.05
N TRP A 33 5.50 9.58 -8.30
CA TRP A 33 4.74 10.13 -9.44
C TRP A 33 3.23 9.97 -9.22
N ALA A 34 2.80 8.78 -8.83
CA ALA A 34 1.41 8.43 -8.54
C ALA A 34 0.82 9.31 -7.42
N TRP A 35 1.57 9.57 -6.35
CA TRP A 35 1.18 10.52 -5.31
C TRP A 35 1.10 11.97 -5.82
N GLY A 36 2.06 12.40 -6.63
CA GLY A 36 2.01 13.72 -7.27
C GLY A 36 0.78 13.92 -8.15
N LEU A 37 0.40 12.89 -8.92
CA LEU A 37 -0.82 12.88 -9.74
C LEU A 37 -2.10 12.93 -8.89
N ASN A 38 -2.16 12.21 -7.76
CA ASN A 38 -3.26 12.35 -6.80
C ASN A 38 -3.42 13.79 -6.36
N LEU A 39 -2.34 14.39 -5.84
CA LEU A 39 -2.35 15.78 -5.38
C LEU A 39 -2.76 16.77 -6.47
N HIS A 40 -2.29 16.54 -7.70
CA HIS A 40 -2.58 17.42 -8.82
C HIS A 40 -4.06 17.38 -9.18
N TYR A 41 -4.59 16.20 -9.49
CA TYR A 41 -5.97 16.05 -9.92
C TYR A 41 -6.97 16.44 -8.82
N LEU A 42 -6.73 16.02 -7.57
CA LEU A 42 -7.58 16.41 -6.44
C LEU A 42 -7.59 17.93 -6.22
N SER A 43 -6.47 18.62 -6.45
CA SER A 43 -6.44 20.08 -6.37
C SER A 43 -7.22 20.78 -7.50
N LEU A 44 -7.30 20.18 -8.69
CA LEU A 44 -8.10 20.69 -9.81
C LEU A 44 -9.59 20.67 -9.49
N ILE A 45 -10.07 19.60 -8.85
CA ILE A 45 -11.46 19.46 -8.40
C ILE A 45 -11.71 20.07 -7.01
N LYS A 46 -10.79 20.90 -6.51
CA LYS A 46 -10.90 21.68 -5.25
C LYS A 46 -10.98 20.83 -3.97
N ILE A 47 -10.39 19.63 -3.97
CA ILE A 47 -10.15 18.86 -2.75
C ILE A 47 -8.75 19.21 -2.21
N ASP A 48 -8.70 19.82 -1.03
CA ASP A 48 -7.45 20.25 -0.37
C ASP A 48 -6.85 19.11 0.45
N VAL A 49 -6.11 18.21 -0.23
CA VAL A 49 -5.41 17.09 0.42
C VAL A 49 -4.44 17.54 1.53
N PRO A 50 -3.61 18.59 1.36
CA PRO A 50 -2.78 19.13 2.43
C PRO A 50 -3.51 19.36 3.75
N SER A 51 -4.69 19.99 3.75
CA SER A 51 -5.42 20.23 5.01
C SER A 51 -5.93 18.93 5.66
N LEU A 52 -6.39 17.96 4.86
CA LEU A 52 -6.82 16.65 5.37
C LEU A 52 -5.70 15.89 6.08
N ILE A 53 -4.49 15.92 5.51
CA ILE A 53 -3.33 15.26 6.12
C ILE A 53 -2.58 16.16 7.10
N ARG A 54 -3.10 17.37 7.40
CA ARG A 54 -2.51 18.41 8.26
C ARG A 54 -1.12 18.90 7.81
N TYR A 55 -0.86 18.89 6.50
CA TYR A 55 0.35 19.43 5.89
C TYR A 55 0.28 20.97 5.86
N PRO A 56 1.39 21.70 6.11
CA PRO A 56 1.38 23.16 6.11
C PRO A 56 0.88 23.74 4.79
N SER A 57 -0.06 24.69 4.88
CA SER A 57 -0.54 25.46 3.74
C SER A 57 0.58 26.26 3.10
N ARG A 58 0.39 26.62 1.82
CA ARG A 58 1.32 27.52 1.13
C ARG A 58 1.25 28.91 1.77
N ALA A 59 2.42 29.45 2.11
CA ALA A 59 2.54 30.81 2.65
C ALA A 59 2.15 31.90 1.63
N SER A 60 2.27 31.61 0.34
CA SER A 60 1.92 32.53 -0.74
C SER A 60 1.51 31.76 -2.01
N PRO A 61 0.65 32.31 -2.88
CA PRO A 61 0.36 31.74 -4.20
C PRO A 61 1.61 31.54 -5.07
N HIS A 62 2.66 32.34 -4.85
CA HIS A 62 3.95 32.22 -5.55
C HIS A 62 4.77 31.00 -5.11
N HIS A 63 4.46 30.39 -3.96
CA HIS A 63 5.10 29.14 -3.57
C HIS A 63 4.62 28.00 -4.49
N PRO A 64 5.55 27.11 -4.91
CA PRO A 64 5.21 25.94 -5.72
C PRO A 64 4.05 25.15 -5.10
N PRO A 65 3.07 24.71 -5.90
CA PRO A 65 2.03 23.81 -5.40
C PRO A 65 2.64 22.49 -4.90
N HIS A 66 1.94 21.82 -3.98
CA HIS A 66 2.43 20.59 -3.37
C HIS A 66 2.67 19.48 -4.41
N HIS A 67 1.80 19.36 -5.42
CA HIS A 67 1.99 18.41 -6.52
C HIS A 67 3.26 18.71 -7.34
N LEU A 68 3.58 19.98 -7.61
CA LEU A 68 4.81 20.37 -8.32
C LEU A 68 6.05 20.03 -7.49
N SER A 69 5.98 20.19 -6.18
CA SER A 69 7.05 19.76 -5.27
C SER A 69 7.27 18.23 -5.34
N CYS A 70 6.19 17.44 -5.43
CA CYS A 70 6.27 16.00 -5.63
C CYS A 70 6.85 15.65 -7.01
N TYR A 71 6.43 16.30 -8.08
CA TYR A 71 6.99 16.07 -9.43
C TYR A 71 8.47 16.42 -9.52
N ARG A 72 8.94 17.46 -8.82
CA ARG A 72 10.38 17.78 -8.74
C ARG A 72 11.18 16.65 -8.08
N ILE A 73 10.67 16.07 -6.99
CA ILE A 73 11.29 14.91 -6.34
C ILE A 73 11.28 13.71 -7.28
N ALA A 74 10.13 13.44 -7.91
CA ALA A 74 9.97 12.30 -8.81
C ALA A 74 10.92 12.40 -10.00
N ALA A 75 11.04 13.59 -10.63
CA ALA A 75 11.98 13.85 -11.71
C ALA A 75 13.44 13.74 -11.24
N PHE A 76 13.78 14.30 -10.08
CA PHE A 76 15.12 14.18 -9.49
C PHE A 76 15.55 12.73 -9.28
N LEU A 77 14.62 11.83 -8.93
CA LEU A 77 14.91 10.40 -8.78
C LEU A 77 14.85 9.64 -10.11
N SER A 78 13.99 10.06 -11.04
CA SER A 78 13.80 9.41 -12.34
C SER A 78 14.98 9.62 -13.29
N LEU A 79 15.59 10.82 -13.30
CA LEU A 79 16.69 11.12 -14.23
C LEU A 79 17.93 10.25 -13.97
N PRO A 80 18.44 10.12 -12.73
CA PRO A 80 19.55 9.21 -12.45
C PRO A 80 19.16 7.73 -12.62
N LEU A 81 17.89 7.37 -12.40
CA LEU A 81 17.39 6.00 -12.64
C LEU A 81 17.48 5.64 -14.11
N ALA A 82 16.93 6.49 -14.97
CA ALA A 82 16.98 6.30 -16.41
C ALA A 82 18.43 6.26 -16.90
N PHE A 83 19.27 7.19 -16.46
CA PHE A 83 20.69 7.19 -16.81
C PHE A 83 21.39 5.89 -16.36
N SER A 84 21.19 5.47 -15.12
CA SER A 84 21.75 4.21 -14.58
C SER A 84 21.29 2.99 -15.37
N LEU A 85 20.00 2.92 -15.71
CA LEU A 85 19.42 1.81 -16.46
C LEU A 85 19.92 1.76 -17.91
N PHE A 86 19.96 2.89 -18.61
CA PHE A 86 20.50 2.95 -19.97
C PHE A 86 22.00 2.64 -20.01
N LEU A 87 22.76 3.15 -19.04
CA LEU A 87 24.18 2.81 -18.90
C LEU A 87 24.36 1.32 -18.63
N PHE A 88 23.53 0.72 -17.77
CA PHE A 88 23.54 -0.72 -17.50
C PHE A 88 23.30 -1.53 -18.77
N TRP A 89 22.31 -1.17 -19.58
CA TRP A 89 22.05 -1.84 -20.87
C TRP A 89 23.21 -1.68 -21.86
N ALA A 90 23.79 -0.48 -21.94
CA ALA A 90 24.92 -0.20 -22.82
C ALA A 90 26.18 -0.96 -22.41
N LEU A 91 26.43 -1.17 -21.11
CA LEU A 91 27.61 -1.88 -20.63
C LEU A 91 27.46 -3.41 -20.68
N THR A 92 26.25 -3.92 -20.50
CA THR A 92 26.01 -5.36 -20.38
C THR A 92 25.66 -6.03 -21.69
N HIS A 93 24.98 -5.33 -22.62
CA HIS A 93 24.44 -5.90 -23.86
C HIS A 93 23.64 -7.22 -23.65
N GLY A 94 23.08 -7.42 -22.45
CA GLY A 94 22.37 -8.65 -22.09
C GLY A 94 23.25 -9.88 -21.80
N SER A 95 24.58 -9.74 -21.77
CA SER A 95 25.51 -10.80 -21.38
C SER A 95 25.40 -11.10 -19.89
N THR A 96 25.17 -12.37 -19.53
CA THR A 96 25.03 -12.82 -18.13
C THR A 96 26.26 -12.52 -17.28
N GLN A 97 27.45 -12.72 -17.84
CA GLN A 97 28.72 -12.41 -17.16
C GLN A 97 28.87 -10.91 -16.91
N ALA A 98 28.53 -10.08 -17.89
CA ALA A 98 28.62 -8.63 -17.76
C ALA A 98 27.56 -8.08 -16.78
N ILE A 99 26.35 -8.63 -16.79
CA ILE A 99 25.28 -8.30 -15.83
C ILE A 99 25.77 -8.49 -14.40
N ALA A 100 26.34 -9.66 -14.09
CA ALA A 100 26.90 -9.95 -12.78
C ALA A 100 28.09 -9.01 -12.44
N ALA A 101 28.99 -8.77 -13.40
CA ALA A 101 30.15 -7.89 -13.19
C ALA A 101 29.77 -6.43 -12.91
N TRP A 102 28.64 -5.96 -13.47
CA TRP A 102 28.15 -4.59 -13.31
C TRP A 102 27.03 -4.45 -12.26
N GLU A 103 26.88 -5.42 -11.35
CA GLU A 103 25.84 -5.38 -10.31
C GLU A 103 25.95 -4.16 -9.38
N ILE A 104 27.12 -3.55 -9.28
CA ILE A 104 27.32 -2.34 -8.49
C ILE A 104 26.44 -1.18 -8.95
N LEU A 105 26.12 -1.09 -10.25
CA LEU A 105 25.39 0.03 -10.84
C LEU A 105 23.92 0.10 -10.33
N PRO A 106 23.09 -0.96 -10.44
CA PRO A 106 21.75 -0.96 -9.86
C PRO A 106 21.73 -0.74 -8.35
N ASN A 107 22.69 -1.31 -7.61
CA ASN A 107 22.77 -1.15 -6.15
C ASN A 107 23.21 0.26 -5.75
N LEU A 108 24.11 0.88 -6.51
CA LEU A 108 24.49 2.29 -6.34
C LEU A 108 23.27 3.20 -6.51
N TYR A 109 22.41 2.93 -7.49
CA TYR A 109 21.16 3.69 -7.63
C TYR A 109 20.23 3.50 -6.43
N LEU A 110 20.05 2.27 -5.91
CA LEU A 110 19.27 2.04 -4.69
C LEU A 110 19.83 2.85 -3.50
N LEU A 111 21.15 2.94 -3.37
CA LEU A 111 21.79 3.79 -2.37
C LEU A 111 21.47 5.27 -2.61
N VAL A 112 21.56 5.77 -3.85
CA VAL A 112 21.16 7.14 -4.22
C VAL A 112 19.70 7.42 -3.86
N LEU A 113 18.80 6.46 -4.09
CA LEU A 113 17.40 6.57 -3.71
C LEU A 113 17.25 6.74 -2.19
N VAL A 114 17.87 5.87 -1.40
CA VAL A 114 17.83 5.94 0.08
C VAL A 114 18.43 7.26 0.58
N ILE A 115 19.58 7.67 0.05
CA ILE A 115 20.22 8.95 0.39
C ILE A 115 19.31 10.12 -0.01
N GLY A 116 18.69 10.09 -1.19
CA GLY A 116 17.77 11.15 -1.63
C GLY A 116 16.55 11.30 -0.70
N PHE A 117 16.07 10.20 -0.13
CA PHE A 117 14.98 10.18 0.85
C PHE A 117 15.40 10.62 2.25
N ILE A 118 16.63 10.34 2.69
CA ILE A 118 17.09 10.62 4.07
C ILE A 118 17.86 11.93 4.16
N ALA A 119 18.83 12.14 3.27
CA ALA A 119 19.79 13.24 3.35
C ALA A 119 19.10 14.60 3.15
N PRO A 120 19.52 15.65 3.87
CA PRO A 120 18.94 16.98 3.78
C PRO A 120 19.41 17.72 2.52
N VAL A 121 19.04 17.22 1.34
CA VAL A 121 19.38 17.84 0.05
C VAL A 121 18.69 19.22 -0.07
N PRO A 122 19.43 20.34 -0.25
CA PRO A 122 18.89 21.71 -0.16
C PRO A 122 17.87 22.08 -1.24
N PHE A 123 18.03 21.54 -2.45
CA PHE A 123 17.19 21.83 -3.61
C PHE A 123 15.93 20.95 -3.70
N ILE A 124 15.71 20.09 -2.71
CA ILE A 124 14.55 19.19 -2.59
C ILE A 124 13.73 19.62 -1.38
N SER A 125 12.38 19.56 -1.47
CA SER A 125 11.46 20.00 -0.41
C SER A 125 11.81 19.43 0.97
N ARG A 126 12.53 20.23 1.77
CA ARG A 126 13.05 19.84 3.10
C ARG A 126 11.91 19.51 4.06
N ASN A 127 10.83 20.30 4.03
CA ASN A 127 9.66 20.12 4.88
C ASN A 127 8.88 18.86 4.50
N GLY A 128 8.71 18.59 3.19
CA GLY A 128 8.08 17.36 2.70
C GLY A 128 8.82 16.12 3.20
N ARG A 129 10.13 16.07 2.96
CA ARG A 129 10.98 14.95 3.39
C ARG A 129 10.96 14.74 4.90
N SER A 130 11.17 15.80 5.70
CA SER A 130 11.18 15.71 7.16
C SER A 130 9.86 15.17 7.70
N ARG A 131 8.73 15.62 7.14
CA ARG A 131 7.40 15.11 7.53
C ARG A 131 7.22 13.66 7.13
N THR A 132 7.61 13.26 5.91
CA THR A 132 7.54 11.86 5.47
C THR A 132 8.36 10.96 6.37
N LEU A 133 9.61 11.32 6.68
CA LEU A 133 10.48 10.56 7.59
C LEU A 133 9.92 10.51 9.01
N GLY A 134 9.40 11.62 9.53
CA GLY A 134 8.75 11.65 10.85
C GLY A 134 7.51 10.76 10.92
N THR A 135 6.73 10.73 9.83
CA THR A 135 5.56 9.85 9.70
C THR A 135 5.98 8.39 9.59
N LEU A 136 6.94 8.05 8.73
CA LEU A 136 7.52 6.71 8.63
C LEU A 136 8.04 6.22 9.98
N LYS A 137 8.84 7.03 10.69
CA LYS A 137 9.33 6.70 12.03
C LYS A 137 8.19 6.37 13.00
N ARG A 138 7.14 7.20 13.02
CA ARG A 138 5.97 7.00 13.89
C ARG A 138 5.21 5.72 13.54
N ILE A 139 4.93 5.49 12.26
CA ILE A 139 4.14 4.31 11.83
C ILE A 139 4.94 3.01 11.84
N SER A 140 6.26 3.01 11.61
CA SER A 140 7.11 1.82 11.76
C SER A 140 7.13 1.29 13.20
N THR A 141 6.94 2.23 14.14
CA THR A 141 6.48 2.04 15.51
C THR A 141 5.30 1.10 15.73
N GLY A 142 4.39 1.10 14.76
CA GLY A 142 2.95 0.93 14.90
C GLY A 142 2.26 2.07 15.66
N GLY A 143 2.89 3.25 15.75
CA GLY A 143 2.29 4.46 16.31
C GLY A 143 1.32 5.11 15.32
N ILE A 144 0.41 5.94 15.83
CA ILE A 144 -0.58 6.67 15.03
C ILE A 144 -0.87 8.02 15.68
N ALA A 145 -0.86 9.09 14.90
CA ALA A 145 -1.18 10.43 15.35
C ALA A 145 -2.62 10.54 15.86
N GLU A 146 -2.91 11.55 16.68
CA GLU A 146 -4.28 11.93 17.00
C GLU A 146 -4.97 12.55 15.78
N ALA A 147 -6.30 12.66 15.82
CA ALA A 147 -7.08 13.18 14.69
C ALA A 147 -6.65 14.59 14.25
N GLN A 148 -6.38 15.48 15.22
CA GLN A 148 -5.90 16.83 14.98
C GLN A 148 -4.46 16.90 14.45
N ASP A 149 -3.64 15.88 14.69
CA ASP A 149 -2.20 15.87 14.40
C ASP A 149 -1.85 15.16 13.07
N GLY A 150 -2.85 14.80 12.27
CA GLY A 150 -2.66 14.21 10.95
C GLY A 150 -2.80 12.70 10.88
N LYS A 151 -3.65 12.11 11.75
CA LYS A 151 -4.02 10.67 11.72
C LYS A 151 -4.32 10.13 10.32
N PHE A 152 -5.03 10.90 9.50
CA PHE A 152 -5.37 10.47 8.14
C PHE A 152 -4.13 10.25 7.25
N GLY A 153 -3.12 11.11 7.38
CA GLY A 153 -1.84 10.94 6.69
C GLY A 153 -1.10 9.67 7.12
N ASP A 154 -1.13 9.32 8.40
CA ASP A 154 -0.55 8.08 8.92
C ASP A 154 -1.24 6.84 8.34
N ILE A 155 -2.58 6.87 8.28
CA ILE A 155 -3.39 5.80 7.72
C ILE A 155 -3.08 5.63 6.24
N LEU A 156 -3.08 6.72 5.45
CA LEU A 156 -2.77 6.67 4.02
C LEU A 156 -1.37 6.07 3.76
N LEU A 157 -0.36 6.51 4.51
CA LEU A 157 1.00 6.00 4.32
C LEU A 157 1.14 4.55 4.75
N ALA A 158 0.56 4.17 5.88
CA ALA A 158 0.61 2.80 6.36
C ALA A 158 -0.16 1.84 5.44
N ASP A 159 -1.29 2.28 4.85
CA ASP A 159 -2.02 1.50 3.84
C ASP A 159 -1.27 1.41 2.52
N ALA A 160 -0.55 2.47 2.11
CA ALA A 160 0.35 2.40 0.98
C ALA A 160 1.46 1.34 1.21
N LEU A 161 2.05 1.29 2.41
CA LEU A 161 3.06 0.28 2.75
C LEU A 161 2.54 -1.16 2.61
N THR A 162 1.25 -1.43 2.86
CA THR A 162 0.68 -2.79 2.64
C THR A 162 0.74 -3.24 1.19
N SER A 163 0.57 -2.31 0.26
CA SER A 163 0.70 -2.55 -1.18
C SER A 163 2.17 -2.75 -1.59
N TYR A 164 3.10 -2.10 -0.89
CA TYR A 164 4.55 -2.23 -1.06
C TYR A 164 5.17 -3.44 -0.33
N ALA A 165 4.40 -4.28 0.37
CA ALA A 165 4.93 -5.36 1.19
C ALA A 165 5.88 -6.31 0.44
N LYS A 166 5.52 -6.70 -0.80
CA LYS A 166 6.36 -7.56 -1.65
C LYS A 166 7.60 -6.83 -2.17
N VAL A 167 7.47 -5.55 -2.54
CA VAL A 167 8.59 -4.68 -2.95
C VAL A 167 9.62 -4.54 -1.81
N LEU A 168 9.16 -4.45 -0.56
CA LEU A 168 10.05 -4.44 0.61
C LEU A 168 10.76 -5.79 0.80
N GLY A 169 10.07 -6.90 0.54
CA GLY A 169 10.68 -8.23 0.50
C GLY A 169 11.75 -8.35 -0.58
N ASP A 170 11.50 -7.82 -1.77
CA ASP A 170 12.46 -7.83 -2.89
C ASP A 170 13.63 -6.89 -2.68
N LEU A 171 13.41 -5.75 -2.03
CA LEU A 171 14.50 -4.89 -1.55
C LEU A 171 15.41 -5.66 -0.60
N PHE A 172 14.84 -6.42 0.34
CA PHE A 172 15.63 -7.26 1.24
C PHE A 172 16.38 -8.37 0.48
N VAL A 173 15.73 -9.09 -0.43
CA VAL A 173 16.39 -10.12 -1.26
C VAL A 173 17.55 -9.52 -2.05
N SER A 174 17.33 -8.37 -2.70
CA SER A 174 18.36 -7.65 -3.44
C SER A 174 19.57 -7.30 -2.58
N LEU A 175 19.35 -6.73 -1.39
CA LEU A 175 20.42 -6.37 -0.46
C LEU A 175 21.12 -7.61 0.11
N CYS A 176 20.37 -8.64 0.47
CA CYS A 176 20.91 -9.89 0.99
C CYS A 176 21.85 -10.54 -0.02
N MET A 177 21.43 -10.64 -1.29
CA MET A 177 22.27 -11.19 -2.36
C MET A 177 23.51 -10.33 -2.60
N PHE A 178 23.37 -9.01 -2.63
CA PHE A 178 24.50 -8.09 -2.82
C PHE A 178 25.60 -8.22 -1.74
N PHE A 179 25.22 -8.52 -0.49
CA PHE A 179 26.17 -8.70 0.61
C PHE A 179 26.58 -10.17 0.84
N SER A 180 26.00 -11.13 0.12
CA SER A 180 26.33 -12.55 0.26
C SER A 180 27.47 -12.95 -0.67
N SER A 181 28.42 -13.74 -0.18
CA SER A 181 29.44 -14.32 -1.04
C SER A 181 28.83 -15.38 -1.97
N GLY A 182 29.11 -15.29 -3.27
CA GLY A 182 28.76 -16.30 -4.26
C GLY A 182 27.40 -16.14 -4.96
N HIS A 183 26.67 -15.04 -4.73
CA HIS A 183 25.46 -14.71 -5.50
C HIS A 183 25.51 -13.25 -5.96
N SER A 184 25.19 -12.98 -7.22
CA SER A 184 25.00 -11.60 -7.67
C SER A 184 23.56 -11.17 -7.44
N SER A 185 23.38 -9.95 -6.93
CA SER A 185 22.07 -9.28 -6.80
C SER A 185 21.37 -9.01 -8.14
N THR A 186 22.06 -9.21 -9.26
CA THR A 186 21.51 -9.12 -10.63
C THR A 186 21.23 -10.48 -11.27
N ALA A 187 21.60 -11.57 -10.61
CA ALA A 187 21.20 -12.91 -11.00
C ALA A 187 19.74 -13.20 -10.60
N SER A 188 19.26 -14.40 -10.90
CA SER A 188 17.92 -14.86 -10.53
C SER A 188 17.66 -14.66 -9.02
N PRO A 189 16.56 -14.00 -8.61
CA PRO A 189 16.29 -13.68 -7.21
C PRO A 189 16.28 -14.90 -6.29
N ASN A 190 17.23 -14.98 -5.36
CA ASN A 190 17.24 -16.00 -4.33
C ASN A 190 16.34 -15.60 -3.15
N ARG A 191 15.06 -16.01 -3.20
CA ARG A 191 14.06 -15.73 -2.16
C ARG A 191 14.30 -16.46 -0.83
N ASN A 192 15.30 -17.35 -0.78
CA ASN A 192 15.80 -17.98 0.45
C ASN A 192 17.03 -17.26 1.02
N CYS A 193 17.51 -16.18 0.39
CA CYS A 193 18.62 -15.40 0.92
C CYS A 193 18.26 -14.84 2.30
N GLY A 194 19.12 -15.09 3.29
CA GLY A 194 18.87 -14.76 4.69
C GLY A 194 18.05 -15.81 5.45
N GLY A 195 17.57 -16.86 4.79
CA GLY A 195 16.79 -17.94 5.37
C GLY A 195 15.28 -17.79 5.16
N THR A 196 14.53 -18.81 5.58
CA THR A 196 13.08 -18.93 5.29
C THR A 196 12.19 -17.97 6.07
N PHE A 197 12.73 -17.26 7.07
CA PHE A 197 11.95 -16.41 7.97
C PHE A 197 11.87 -14.93 7.54
N TRP A 198 12.99 -14.33 7.11
CA TRP A 198 13.07 -12.88 6.99
C TRP A 198 12.21 -12.30 5.88
N VAL A 199 12.16 -12.92 4.71
CA VAL A 199 11.32 -12.45 3.59
C VAL A 199 9.83 -12.45 3.99
N PRO A 200 9.25 -13.57 4.48
CA PRO A 200 7.88 -13.56 4.99
C PRO A 200 7.65 -12.56 6.13
N PHE A 201 8.60 -12.42 7.06
CA PHE A 201 8.50 -11.46 8.15
C PHE A 201 8.40 -10.02 7.63
N ILE A 202 9.27 -9.62 6.70
CA ILE A 202 9.28 -8.28 6.10
C ILE A 202 7.98 -8.01 5.33
N ILE A 203 7.46 -8.99 4.59
CA ILE A 203 6.17 -8.90 3.92
C ILE A 203 5.02 -8.72 4.93
N ALA A 204 5.14 -9.29 6.14
CA ALA A 204 4.14 -9.16 7.19
C ALA A 204 4.20 -7.82 7.95
N VAL A 205 5.34 -7.12 7.96
CA VAL A 205 5.55 -5.88 8.73
C VAL A 205 4.49 -4.81 8.44
N PRO A 206 4.15 -4.46 7.19
CA PRO A 206 3.11 -3.46 6.93
C PRO A 206 1.74 -3.81 7.54
N SER A 207 1.32 -5.08 7.47
CA SER A 207 0.08 -5.54 8.09
C SER A 207 0.16 -5.51 9.61
N LEU A 208 1.33 -5.81 10.20
CA LEU A 208 1.57 -5.71 11.64
C LEU A 208 1.49 -4.25 12.13
N ILE A 209 2.04 -3.30 11.37
CA ILE A 209 1.92 -1.87 11.64
C ILE A 209 0.44 -1.49 11.72
N ARG A 210 -0.35 -1.84 10.71
CA ARG A 210 -1.79 -1.52 10.66
C ARG A 210 -2.57 -2.20 11.77
N LEU A 211 -2.28 -3.48 12.07
CA LEU A 211 -2.87 -4.19 13.19
C LEU A 211 -2.64 -3.44 14.51
N ARG A 212 -1.39 -3.05 14.79
CA ARG A 212 -1.03 -2.31 16.03
C ARG A 212 -1.70 -0.95 16.08
N GLN A 213 -1.76 -0.22 14.97
CA GLN A 213 -2.46 1.06 14.90
C GLN A 213 -3.96 0.92 15.19
N CYS A 214 -4.62 -0.10 14.61
CA CYS A 214 -6.04 -0.34 14.83
C CYS A 214 -6.34 -0.73 16.28
N ILE A 215 -5.51 -1.58 16.90
CA ILE A 215 -5.62 -1.94 18.32
C ILE A 215 -5.41 -0.70 19.20
N THR A 216 -4.44 0.16 18.87
CA THR A 216 -4.17 1.40 19.61
C THR A 216 -5.38 2.34 19.57
N GLU A 217 -5.99 2.53 18.40
CA GLU A 217 -7.20 3.35 18.26
C GLU A 217 -8.39 2.78 19.03
N TYR A 218 -8.58 1.45 19.02
CA TYR A 218 -9.61 0.81 19.85
C TYR A 218 -9.44 1.16 21.33
N TYR A 219 -8.24 1.00 21.87
CA TYR A 219 -7.97 1.34 23.28
C TYR A 219 -8.07 2.84 23.55
N ARG A 220 -7.77 3.72 22.58
CA ARG A 220 -8.00 5.16 22.71
C ARG A 220 -9.47 5.49 22.85
N VAL A 221 -10.33 4.94 21.98
CA VAL A 221 -11.79 5.14 22.04
C VAL A 221 -12.35 4.57 23.35
N LYS A 222 -11.94 3.36 23.72
CA LYS A 222 -12.37 2.72 24.98
C LYS A 222 -12.04 3.59 26.20
N ARG A 223 -10.79 4.07 26.31
CA ARG A 223 -10.36 4.94 27.42
C ARG A 223 -11.08 6.29 27.41
N ALA A 224 -11.39 6.84 26.23
CA ALA A 224 -12.14 8.09 26.12
C ALA A 224 -13.56 7.90 26.67
N ASN A 225 -14.26 6.84 26.27
CA ASN A 225 -15.60 6.53 26.76
C ASN A 225 -15.62 6.21 28.27
N GLU A 226 -14.61 5.52 28.78
CA GLU A 226 -14.46 5.26 30.23
C GLU A 226 -14.29 6.56 31.03
N ARG A 227 -13.54 7.54 30.49
CA ARG A 227 -13.34 8.85 31.14
C ARG A 227 -14.60 9.71 31.14
N THR A 228 -15.38 9.68 30.06
CA THR A 228 -16.61 10.47 29.94
C THR A 228 -17.82 9.78 30.57
N GLY A 229 -17.73 8.48 30.87
CA GLY A 229 -18.85 7.67 31.36
C GLY A 229 -19.96 7.43 30.33
N GLN A 230 -19.75 7.85 29.08
CA GLN A 230 -20.71 7.79 27.99
C GLN A 230 -20.02 7.38 26.69
N VAL A 231 -20.72 6.59 25.88
CA VAL A 231 -20.24 6.21 24.55
C VAL A 231 -20.35 7.42 23.63
N ASN A 232 -19.21 7.91 23.12
CA ASN A 232 -19.23 8.99 22.16
C ASN A 232 -20.01 8.55 20.90
N PRO A 233 -21.09 9.26 20.52
CA PRO A 233 -21.92 8.86 19.39
C PRO A 233 -21.16 8.78 18.05
N ALA A 234 -20.11 9.58 17.87
CA ALA A 234 -19.31 9.63 16.64
C ALA A 234 -18.29 8.50 16.51
N THR A 235 -17.72 8.02 17.63
CA THR A 235 -16.74 6.91 17.63
C THR A 235 -17.34 5.58 18.07
N GLY A 236 -18.56 5.60 18.61
CA GLY A 236 -19.20 4.46 19.23
C GLY A 236 -18.32 3.84 20.33
N TRP A 237 -18.49 2.54 20.54
CA TRP A 237 -17.66 1.77 21.48
C TRP A 237 -16.27 1.41 20.92
N GLY A 238 -15.96 1.81 19.68
CA GLY A 238 -14.67 1.54 19.02
C GLY A 238 -14.62 0.24 18.20
N GLY A 239 -15.74 -0.48 18.04
CA GLY A 239 -15.80 -1.77 17.32
C GLY A 239 -15.26 -1.73 15.89
N THR A 240 -15.43 -0.61 15.18
CA THR A 240 -14.87 -0.41 13.84
C THR A 240 -13.34 -0.57 13.82
N HIS A 241 -12.63 -0.15 14.87
CA HIS A 241 -11.18 -0.32 14.96
C HIS A 241 -10.79 -1.78 15.14
N LEU A 242 -11.54 -2.57 15.92
CA LEU A 242 -11.32 -4.02 16.03
C LEU A 242 -11.64 -4.76 14.73
N ALA A 243 -12.70 -4.35 14.02
CA ALA A 243 -13.01 -4.89 12.71
C ALA A 243 -11.84 -4.63 11.74
N ASN A 244 -11.27 -3.42 11.75
CA ASN A 244 -10.12 -3.10 10.93
C ASN A 244 -8.86 -3.90 11.34
N ALA A 245 -8.64 -4.09 12.65
CA ALA A 245 -7.58 -4.95 13.16
C ALA A 245 -7.73 -6.40 12.65
N ALA A 246 -8.95 -6.94 12.69
CA ALA A 246 -9.26 -8.25 12.14
C ALA A 246 -9.03 -8.32 10.63
N LYS A 247 -9.33 -7.26 9.88
CA LYS A 247 -9.01 -7.20 8.44
C LYS A 247 -7.51 -7.41 8.22
N TYR A 248 -6.64 -6.64 8.87
CA TYR A 248 -5.19 -6.78 8.66
C TYR A 248 -4.63 -8.09 9.23
N SER A 249 -5.27 -8.70 10.23
CA SER A 249 -4.83 -10.01 10.73
C SER A 249 -5.04 -11.14 9.73
N THR A 250 -6.02 -11.04 8.82
CA THR A 250 -6.23 -12.04 7.76
C THR A 250 -5.07 -12.15 6.77
N ALA A 251 -4.15 -11.19 6.72
CA ALA A 251 -2.97 -11.27 5.87
C ALA A 251 -1.93 -12.29 6.39
N PHE A 252 -1.84 -12.50 7.71
CA PHE A 252 -0.81 -13.37 8.29
C PHE A 252 -0.96 -14.84 7.89
N PRO A 253 -2.17 -15.46 7.93
CA PRO A 253 -2.33 -16.82 7.44
C PRO A 253 -1.89 -16.99 5.98
N VAL A 254 -2.18 -16.03 5.10
CA VAL A 254 -1.73 -16.06 3.70
C VAL A 254 -0.21 -16.10 3.64
N ILE A 255 0.47 -15.22 4.36
CA ILE A 255 1.94 -15.11 4.36
C ILE A 255 2.59 -16.36 4.96
N ILE A 256 2.11 -16.82 6.12
CA ILE A 256 2.65 -17.99 6.82
C ILE A 256 2.48 -19.25 5.97
N LEU A 257 1.29 -19.49 5.43
CA LEU A 257 1.03 -20.66 4.59
C LEU A 257 1.82 -20.60 3.28
N SER A 258 2.06 -19.40 2.73
CA SER A 258 2.97 -19.24 1.57
C SER A 258 4.41 -19.63 1.91
N ALA A 259 4.89 -19.24 3.09
CA ALA A 259 6.24 -19.58 3.56
C ALA A 259 6.40 -21.09 3.85
N LEU A 260 5.40 -21.71 4.49
CA LEU A 260 5.41 -23.14 4.79
C LEU A 260 5.48 -24.00 3.52
N GLN A 261 4.70 -23.64 2.49
CA GLN A 261 4.72 -24.36 1.21
C GLN A 261 6.06 -24.21 0.45
N ARG A 262 6.89 -23.20 0.74
CA ARG A 262 8.24 -23.05 0.16
C ARG A 262 9.33 -23.81 0.90
N THR A 263 9.02 -24.44 2.03
CA THR A 263 9.99 -25.22 2.79
C THR A 263 10.34 -26.51 2.04
N PRO A 264 11.59 -27.04 2.08
CA PRO A 264 11.97 -28.22 1.31
C PRO A 264 11.18 -29.50 1.61
N HIS A 265 10.67 -29.65 2.85
CA HIS A 265 9.88 -30.81 3.27
C HIS A 265 8.59 -30.36 3.98
N PRO A 266 7.59 -29.80 3.29
CA PRO A 266 6.38 -29.31 3.96
C PRO A 266 5.55 -30.43 4.60
N ASP A 267 5.70 -31.68 4.14
CA ASP A 267 5.02 -32.83 4.74
C ASP A 267 5.56 -33.17 6.14
N SER A 268 6.73 -32.64 6.53
CA SER A 268 7.27 -32.78 7.90
C SER A 268 6.38 -32.11 8.95
N PHE A 269 5.46 -31.24 8.55
CA PHE A 269 4.50 -30.59 9.43
C PHE A 269 3.26 -31.45 9.73
N GLY A 270 3.20 -32.70 9.24
CA GLY A 270 2.07 -33.60 9.46
C GLY A 270 0.81 -33.23 8.66
N VAL A 271 0.95 -32.37 7.66
CA VAL A 271 -0.13 -31.89 6.78
C VAL A 271 0.30 -32.11 5.33
N SER A 272 -0.56 -32.72 4.51
CA SER A 272 -0.24 -32.92 3.09
C SER A 272 -0.11 -31.59 2.34
N GLN A 273 0.72 -31.55 1.30
CA GLN A 273 0.82 -30.41 0.36
C GLN A 273 -0.55 -29.89 -0.12
N THR A 274 -1.43 -30.81 -0.51
CA THR A 274 -2.77 -30.48 -1.00
C THR A 274 -3.60 -29.78 0.07
N THR A 275 -3.50 -30.22 1.32
CA THR A 275 -4.18 -29.59 2.45
C THR A 275 -3.60 -28.19 2.74
N LEU A 276 -2.28 -28.04 2.74
CA LEU A 276 -1.62 -26.74 2.90
C LEU A 276 -2.05 -25.75 1.83
N TYR A 277 -2.08 -26.17 0.56
CA TYR A 277 -2.56 -25.36 -0.56
C TYR A 277 -4.03 -24.95 -0.40
N ARG A 278 -4.90 -25.88 0.03
CA ARG A 278 -6.33 -25.57 0.30
C ARG A 278 -6.52 -24.58 1.44
N MET A 279 -5.75 -24.73 2.53
CA MET A 279 -5.74 -23.77 3.65
C MET A 279 -5.26 -22.39 3.17
N TRP A 280 -4.22 -22.35 2.34
CA TRP A 280 -3.71 -21.12 1.76
C TRP A 280 -4.76 -20.45 0.87
N LEU A 281 -5.41 -21.20 -0.01
CA LEU A 281 -6.47 -20.69 -0.88
C LEU A 281 -7.65 -20.14 -0.08
N PHE A 282 -8.06 -20.83 0.99
CA PHE A 282 -9.09 -20.34 1.90
C PHE A 282 -8.67 -19.02 2.57
N ALA A 283 -7.44 -18.93 3.09
CA ALA A 283 -6.91 -17.71 3.68
C ALA A 283 -6.89 -16.54 2.67
N VAL A 284 -6.51 -16.82 1.42
CA VAL A 284 -6.52 -15.87 0.30
C VAL A 284 -7.92 -15.34 0.04
N VAL A 285 -8.92 -16.22 -0.04
CA VAL A 285 -10.32 -15.83 -0.27
C VAL A 285 -10.84 -14.98 0.88
N VAL A 286 -10.59 -15.38 2.14
CA VAL A 286 -11.01 -14.61 3.32
C VAL A 286 -10.37 -13.23 3.36
N ASN A 287 -9.05 -13.15 3.16
CA ASN A 287 -8.32 -11.89 3.14
C ASN A 287 -8.81 -10.96 2.03
N SER A 288 -8.96 -11.51 0.81
CA SER A 288 -9.39 -10.75 -0.37
C SER A 288 -10.82 -10.24 -0.20
N ALA A 289 -11.75 -11.10 0.21
CA ALA A 289 -13.16 -10.74 0.38
C ALA A 289 -13.37 -9.72 1.49
N TYR A 290 -12.73 -9.91 2.66
CA TYR A 290 -12.87 -8.96 3.76
C TYR A 290 -12.26 -7.60 3.40
N SER A 291 -11.08 -7.61 2.78
CA SER A 291 -10.42 -6.36 2.43
C SER A 291 -11.12 -5.64 1.27
N PHE A 292 -11.77 -6.36 0.33
CA PHE A 292 -12.64 -5.79 -0.71
C PHE A 292 -13.89 -5.14 -0.12
N TYR A 293 -14.57 -5.84 0.79
CA TYR A 293 -15.68 -5.29 1.56
C TYR A 293 -15.26 -3.99 2.25
N TRP A 294 -14.08 -3.99 2.89
CA TRP A 294 -13.59 -2.83 3.62
C TRP A 294 -13.35 -1.62 2.71
N ASP A 295 -12.71 -1.83 1.56
CA ASP A 295 -12.43 -0.73 0.63
C ASP A 295 -13.72 -0.06 0.16
N ILE A 296 -14.72 -0.85 -0.22
CA ILE A 296 -16.00 -0.33 -0.72
C ILE A 296 -16.84 0.28 0.41
N ALA A 297 -17.08 -0.48 1.48
CA ALA A 297 -18.05 -0.10 2.50
C ALA A 297 -17.50 0.92 3.52
N LYS A 298 -16.20 0.88 3.82
CA LYS A 298 -15.61 1.69 4.90
C LYS A 298 -14.71 2.81 4.40
N ASP A 299 -13.83 2.50 3.45
CA ASP A 299 -12.87 3.48 2.94
C ASP A 299 -13.48 4.41 1.88
N TRP A 300 -14.31 3.87 1.00
CA TRP A 300 -15.02 4.62 -0.05
C TRP A 300 -16.43 5.01 0.34
N ASP A 301 -16.95 4.46 1.45
CA ASP A 301 -18.26 4.81 2.02
C ASP A 301 -19.41 4.59 1.03
N LEU A 302 -19.33 3.52 0.23
CA LEU A 302 -20.31 3.17 -0.80
C LEU A 302 -21.37 2.21 -0.24
N THR A 303 -22.55 2.21 -0.86
CA THR A 303 -23.75 1.54 -0.34
C THR A 303 -23.96 0.13 -0.90
N LEU A 304 -22.97 -0.43 -1.60
CA LEU A 304 -23.07 -1.77 -2.22
C LEU A 304 -23.43 -2.88 -1.23
N PHE A 305 -22.86 -2.82 -0.03
CA PHE A 305 -23.08 -3.79 1.05
C PHE A 305 -24.03 -3.27 2.14
N SER A 306 -24.70 -2.15 1.89
CA SER A 306 -25.69 -1.58 2.80
C SER A 306 -27.07 -2.23 2.63
N SER A 307 -28.04 -1.79 3.44
CA SER A 307 -29.44 -2.24 3.34
C SER A 307 -30.01 -2.03 1.92
N ALA A 308 -31.00 -2.83 1.54
CA ALA A 308 -31.64 -2.70 0.24
C ALA A 308 -32.25 -1.30 0.02
N ALA A 309 -32.72 -0.65 1.09
CA ALA A 309 -33.26 0.71 1.03
C ALA A 309 -32.18 1.73 0.64
N MET A 310 -31.01 1.70 1.28
CA MET A 310 -29.88 2.59 0.93
C MET A 310 -29.35 2.28 -0.47
N ARG A 311 -29.09 1.01 -0.76
CA ARG A 311 -28.48 0.59 -2.02
C ARG A 311 -29.32 0.95 -3.25
N ASN A 312 -30.65 0.92 -3.09
CA ASN A 312 -31.62 1.20 -4.15
C ASN A 312 -32.30 2.57 -3.99
N SER A 313 -31.69 3.50 -3.24
CA SER A 313 -32.25 4.84 -3.08
C SER A 313 -32.44 5.53 -4.43
N PRO A 314 -33.57 6.21 -4.68
CA PRO A 314 -33.78 6.98 -5.91
C PRO A 314 -32.98 8.29 -5.94
N GLU A 315 -32.42 8.74 -4.80
CA GLU A 315 -31.72 10.03 -4.71
C GLU A 315 -30.32 10.02 -5.33
N TYR A 316 -29.71 8.84 -5.48
CA TYR A 316 -28.35 8.68 -5.94
C TYR A 316 -28.17 7.37 -6.71
N PRO A 317 -27.12 7.23 -7.56
CA PRO A 317 -26.94 6.02 -8.34
C PRO A 317 -26.77 4.77 -7.46
N TRP A 318 -27.27 3.66 -7.98
CA TRP A 318 -27.27 2.36 -7.30
C TRP A 318 -25.92 2.02 -6.67
N ALA A 319 -25.94 1.58 -5.42
CA ALA A 319 -24.75 1.19 -4.64
C ALA A 319 -23.68 2.28 -4.42
N LEU A 320 -23.93 3.53 -4.82
CA LEU A 320 -23.04 4.66 -4.55
C LEU A 320 -23.58 5.51 -3.38
N ARG A 321 -22.75 6.44 -2.89
CA ARG A 321 -23.16 7.42 -1.89
C ARG A 321 -23.77 8.68 -2.52
N ARG A 322 -24.59 9.39 -1.73
CA ARG A 322 -25.26 10.64 -2.12
C ARG A 322 -24.27 11.74 -2.52
N HIS A 323 -23.26 11.97 -1.68
CA HIS A 323 -22.30 13.06 -1.85
C HIS A 323 -21.04 12.60 -2.58
N ARG A 324 -20.82 13.13 -3.78
CA ARG A 324 -19.73 12.73 -4.67
C ARG A 324 -19.13 13.97 -5.34
N TRP A 325 -17.81 14.00 -5.42
CA TRP A 325 -17.01 15.03 -6.09
C TRP A 325 -16.56 14.57 -7.47
N PHE A 326 -16.43 13.26 -7.71
CA PHE A 326 -16.27 12.76 -9.06
C PHE A 326 -17.65 12.71 -9.72
N HIS A 327 -17.89 13.60 -10.71
CA HIS A 327 -19.20 13.73 -11.32
C HIS A 327 -19.63 12.48 -12.12
N ALA A 328 -18.69 11.84 -12.80
CA ALA A 328 -18.94 10.60 -13.54
C ALA A 328 -19.07 9.42 -12.57
N LYS A 329 -20.26 8.80 -12.52
CA LYS A 329 -20.53 7.61 -11.69
C LYS A 329 -19.68 6.41 -12.14
N GLU A 330 -19.32 6.39 -13.42
CA GLU A 330 -18.52 5.37 -14.09
C GLU A 330 -17.16 5.21 -13.41
N PHE A 331 -16.57 6.28 -12.87
CA PHE A 331 -15.31 6.20 -12.13
C PHE A 331 -15.43 5.35 -10.86
N TYR A 332 -16.55 5.42 -10.13
CA TYR A 332 -16.76 4.60 -8.93
C TYR A 332 -16.94 3.13 -9.28
N TYR A 333 -17.75 2.84 -10.31
CA TYR A 333 -17.96 1.45 -10.74
C TYR A 333 -16.69 0.83 -11.33
N ALA A 334 -15.92 1.60 -12.11
CA ALA A 334 -14.63 1.17 -12.61
C ALA A 334 -13.66 0.89 -11.44
N ALA A 335 -13.62 1.74 -10.42
CA ALA A 335 -12.80 1.52 -9.23
C ALA A 335 -13.20 0.26 -8.45
N ILE A 336 -14.51 0.00 -8.29
CA ILE A 336 -15.02 -1.25 -7.68
C ILE A 336 -14.55 -2.48 -8.45
N VAL A 337 -14.70 -2.47 -9.78
CA VAL A 337 -14.31 -3.62 -10.63
C VAL A 337 -12.81 -3.82 -10.62
N VAL A 338 -12.03 -2.73 -10.78
CA VAL A 338 -10.56 -2.79 -10.77
C VAL A 338 -10.04 -3.26 -9.41
N ASP A 339 -10.61 -2.80 -8.29
CA ASP A 339 -10.21 -3.26 -6.96
C ASP A 339 -10.52 -4.74 -6.76
N ALA A 340 -11.70 -5.22 -7.18
CA ALA A 340 -12.06 -6.63 -7.13
C ALA A 340 -11.06 -7.51 -7.92
N LEU A 341 -10.77 -7.13 -9.17
CA LEU A 341 -9.86 -7.86 -10.06
C LEU A 341 -8.43 -7.86 -9.54
N LEU A 342 -7.91 -6.69 -9.15
CA LEU A 342 -6.51 -6.56 -8.74
C LEU A 342 -6.27 -7.12 -7.33
N ARG A 343 -7.28 -7.20 -6.45
CA ARG A 343 -7.12 -7.88 -5.16
C ARG A 343 -6.79 -9.36 -5.28
N CYS A 344 -7.30 -10.04 -6.32
CA CYS A 344 -6.92 -11.41 -6.61
C CYS A 344 -5.41 -11.51 -6.93
N THR A 345 -4.79 -10.47 -7.50
CA THR A 345 -3.36 -10.48 -7.87
C THR A 345 -2.43 -10.38 -6.65
N TRP A 346 -2.85 -9.71 -5.56
CA TRP A 346 -2.05 -9.60 -4.34
C TRP A 346 -1.75 -10.96 -3.70
N SER A 347 -2.72 -11.87 -3.72
CA SER A 347 -2.53 -13.21 -3.19
C SER A 347 -1.80 -14.13 -4.16
N LEU A 348 -2.07 -14.01 -5.46
CA LEU A 348 -1.41 -14.82 -6.48
C LEU A 348 0.11 -14.63 -6.45
N LYS A 349 0.63 -13.41 -6.29
CA LYS A 349 2.10 -13.16 -6.22
C LYS A 349 2.82 -13.85 -5.05
N LEU A 350 2.07 -14.31 -4.03
CA LEU A 350 2.62 -15.05 -2.89
C LEU A 350 2.57 -16.56 -3.11
N SER A 351 1.92 -17.03 -4.18
CA SER A 351 1.79 -18.45 -4.50
C SER A 351 3.17 -19.08 -4.81
N PRO A 352 3.55 -20.16 -4.10
CA PRO A 352 4.76 -20.92 -4.40
C PRO A 352 4.72 -21.59 -5.78
N HIS A 353 3.53 -21.90 -6.30
CA HIS A 353 3.39 -22.56 -7.59
C HIS A 353 3.76 -21.64 -8.76
N LEU A 354 3.66 -20.32 -8.60
CA LEU A 354 4.14 -19.37 -9.61
C LEU A 354 5.67 -19.31 -9.70
N ASP A 355 6.39 -19.67 -8.63
CA ASP A 355 7.85 -19.76 -8.64
C ASP A 355 8.35 -20.97 -9.48
N HIS A 356 7.50 -21.98 -9.76
CA HIS A 356 7.91 -23.21 -10.46
C HIS A 356 7.69 -23.20 -11.98
N PHE A 357 6.84 -22.30 -12.50
CA PHE A 357 6.56 -22.19 -13.95
C PHE A 357 7.52 -21.22 -14.70
N ASN A 358 8.59 -20.77 -14.04
CA ASN A 358 9.91 -20.29 -14.52
C ASN A 358 10.07 -19.42 -15.80
N ASP A 359 9.03 -18.72 -16.27
CA ASP A 359 9.14 -17.64 -17.28
C ASP A 359 8.56 -16.28 -16.82
N LEU A 360 8.18 -16.13 -15.53
CA LEU A 360 7.29 -15.06 -15.06
C LEU A 360 7.87 -14.10 -14.00
N GLU A 361 9.18 -13.91 -13.90
CA GLU A 361 9.73 -12.79 -13.12
C GLU A 361 9.14 -11.43 -13.58
N GLY A 362 8.85 -11.30 -14.89
CA GLY A 362 8.08 -10.19 -15.45
C GLY A 362 6.61 -10.16 -14.99
N GLY A 363 6.00 -11.32 -14.77
CA GLY A 363 4.67 -11.46 -14.20
C GLY A 363 4.60 -10.99 -12.75
N ILE A 364 5.57 -11.39 -11.91
CA ILE A 364 5.68 -10.92 -10.52
C ILE A 364 5.82 -9.39 -10.49
N PHE A 365 6.73 -8.84 -11.28
CA PHE A 365 6.90 -7.39 -11.41
C PHE A 365 5.61 -6.68 -11.86
N THR A 366 4.90 -7.25 -12.84
CA THR A 366 3.61 -6.72 -13.30
C THR A 366 2.57 -6.74 -12.19
N MET A 367 2.49 -7.81 -11.38
CA MET A 367 1.58 -7.87 -10.23
C MET A 367 1.92 -6.82 -9.16
N GLU A 368 3.20 -6.51 -8.95
CA GLU A 368 3.61 -5.42 -8.05
C GLU A 368 3.20 -4.05 -8.59
N LEU A 369 3.39 -3.80 -9.89
CA LEU A 369 2.91 -2.57 -10.55
C LEU A 369 1.39 -2.42 -10.43
N LEU A 370 0.65 -3.50 -10.68
CA LEU A 370 -0.81 -3.51 -10.57
C LEU A 370 -1.27 -3.27 -9.12
N GLU A 371 -0.58 -3.79 -8.12
CA GLU A 371 -0.91 -3.54 -6.72
C GLU A 371 -0.67 -2.07 -6.33
N VAL A 372 0.40 -1.44 -6.84
CA VAL A 372 0.64 0.00 -6.66
C VAL A 372 -0.41 0.84 -7.42
N LEU A 373 -0.78 0.44 -8.65
CA LEU A 373 -1.84 1.08 -9.42
C LEU A 373 -3.19 1.01 -8.69
N ARG A 374 -3.54 -0.15 -8.14
CA ARG A 374 -4.77 -0.34 -7.35
C ARG A 374 -4.79 0.62 -6.17
N ARG A 375 -3.70 0.71 -5.40
CA ARG A 375 -3.58 1.65 -4.27
C ARG A 375 -3.66 3.11 -4.72
N TRP A 376 -3.03 3.45 -5.85
CA TRP A 376 -3.10 4.78 -6.45
C TRP A 376 -4.54 5.19 -6.77
N ILE A 377 -5.34 4.29 -7.37
CA ILE A 377 -6.77 4.50 -7.61
C ILE A 377 -7.52 4.65 -6.28
N TRP A 378 -7.28 3.75 -5.33
CA TRP A 378 -7.92 3.77 -4.02
C TRP A 378 -7.74 5.09 -3.26
N ILE A 379 -6.56 5.74 -3.39
CA ILE A 379 -6.28 7.02 -2.71
C ILE A 379 -7.25 8.12 -3.16
N PHE A 380 -7.61 8.20 -4.45
CA PHE A 380 -8.57 9.20 -4.94
C PHE A 380 -9.89 9.12 -4.18
N PHE A 381 -10.48 7.93 -4.13
CA PHE A 381 -11.76 7.70 -3.46
C PHE A 381 -11.65 7.80 -1.94
N ARG A 382 -10.57 7.30 -1.33
CA ARG A 382 -10.36 7.43 0.11
C ARG A 382 -10.25 8.89 0.56
N VAL A 383 -9.50 9.70 -0.18
CA VAL A 383 -9.32 11.13 0.09
C VAL A 383 -10.61 11.89 -0.14
N GLU A 384 -11.34 11.58 -1.21
CA GLU A 384 -12.66 12.14 -1.47
C GLU A 384 -13.65 11.82 -0.34
N THR A 385 -13.65 10.59 0.17
CA THR A 385 -14.46 10.20 1.34
C THR A 385 -14.12 11.02 2.57
N GLU A 386 -12.82 11.15 2.87
CA GLU A 386 -12.38 11.92 4.03
C GLU A 386 -12.73 13.41 3.88
N TRP A 387 -12.69 13.93 2.65
CA TRP A 387 -13.11 15.29 2.35
C TRP A 387 -14.60 15.50 2.60
N VAL A 388 -15.46 14.59 2.13
CA VAL A 388 -16.91 14.63 2.36
C VAL A 388 -17.22 14.58 3.87
N ARG A 389 -16.61 13.64 4.61
CA ARG A 389 -16.80 13.49 6.05
C ARG A 389 -16.45 14.75 6.84
N ASN A 390 -15.39 15.46 6.46
CA ASN A 390 -14.96 16.69 7.14
C ASN A 390 -15.80 17.93 6.79
N HIS A 391 -16.45 17.99 5.62
CA HIS A 391 -17.22 19.17 5.18
C HIS A 391 -18.72 19.07 5.42
N ARG A 392 -19.26 17.85 5.54
CA ARG A 392 -20.71 17.62 5.67
C ARG A 392 -21.10 16.71 6.83
N GLY A 393 -20.12 16.22 7.60
CA GLY A 393 -20.34 15.13 8.55
C GLY A 393 -20.38 13.75 7.86
N PRO A 394 -20.31 12.65 8.63
CA PRO A 394 -20.46 11.30 8.08
C PRO A 394 -21.85 11.09 7.45
N ALA A 395 -21.98 10.07 6.58
CA ALA A 395 -23.26 9.73 5.98
C ALA A 395 -24.30 9.38 7.08
N PRO A 396 -25.61 9.62 6.85
CA PRO A 396 -26.65 9.51 7.89
C PRO A 396 -26.75 8.16 8.61
N ASP A 397 -26.21 7.08 8.03
CA ASP A 397 -26.26 5.73 8.57
C ASP A 397 -24.91 5.18 9.09
N ASP A 398 -23.88 6.03 9.22
CA ASP A 398 -22.97 5.82 10.37
C ASP A 398 -23.86 6.05 11.59
N ILE A 399 -24.23 4.98 12.30
CA ILE A 399 -25.14 5.04 13.45
C ILE A 399 -24.62 6.08 14.45
N LEU A 400 -25.16 7.28 14.30
CA LEU A 400 -25.26 8.36 15.24
C LEU A 400 -26.76 8.43 15.57
N LEU A 401 -27.20 7.48 16.41
CA LEU A 401 -28.46 7.66 17.13
C LEU A 401 -28.27 8.85 18.07
N GLY A 402 -28.73 10.02 17.62
CA GLY A 402 -28.62 11.25 18.39
C GLY A 402 -29.02 12.47 17.60
N ASP A 403 -30.25 12.49 17.07
CA ASP A 403 -31.00 13.73 16.97
C ASP A 403 -32.50 13.45 17.07
N VAL A 404 -32.96 13.34 18.31
CA VAL A 404 -34.36 13.60 18.68
C VAL A 404 -34.30 14.69 19.73
N GLY A 405 -34.51 15.95 19.32
CA GLY A 405 -34.80 17.04 20.25
C GLY A 405 -34.00 18.32 20.07
N ALA A 406 -34.04 18.93 18.89
CA ALA A 406 -33.96 20.38 18.78
C ALA A 406 -35.00 20.84 17.75
N ALA A 407 -36.27 20.60 18.09
CA ALA A 407 -37.38 21.20 17.38
C ALA A 407 -37.31 22.72 17.56
N ASN A 408 -37.42 23.41 16.44
CA ASN A 408 -37.68 24.82 16.29
C ASN A 408 -38.60 25.37 17.38
N THR A 409 -38.23 26.50 17.97
CA THR A 409 -39.22 27.43 18.52
C THR A 409 -38.73 28.85 18.26
N TYR A 410 -39.12 29.37 17.10
CA TYR A 410 -39.36 30.79 16.90
C TYR A 410 -40.79 30.91 16.35
N ASP A 411 -41.49 31.93 16.86
CA ASP A 411 -42.87 32.37 16.60
C ASP A 411 -44.02 31.49 17.13
N ASP A 412 -44.68 31.97 18.20
CA ASP A 412 -45.84 32.83 18.02
C ASP A 412 -46.09 33.70 19.26
N SER A 413 -46.51 34.93 18.97
CA SER A 413 -46.94 36.01 19.87
C SER A 413 -48.25 35.71 20.61
N ASP A 414 -48.31 36.04 21.91
CA ASP A 414 -49.27 36.98 22.52
C ASP A 414 -48.94 37.24 24.00
#